data_AF-A0A7C5CTE0-F1
#
_entry.id   AF-A0A7C5CTE0-F1
#
_cell.length_a   1.000
_cell.length_b   1.000
_cell.length_c   1.000
_cell.angle_alpha   90.00
_cell.angle_beta   90.00
_cell.angle_gamma   90.00
#
_symmetry.space_group_name_H-M   'P 1'
#
loop_
_entity.id
_entity.type
_entity.pdbx_description
1 polymer ?
#
loop_
_entity_poly.entity_id
_entity_poly.type
_entity_poly.pdbx_seq_one_letter_code
_entity_poly.pdbx_strand_id
1 'polypeptide(L)'
;MTFSVDSDNPMMMDEVRGKRFFLLAIGVVLTIIIVFTIVGDKGLVDVIRLKNEKERIVLKKNALEEENRELLHRIELLKKDTRYIEEVARRELGMIGKNEVLYIIEE
;
A
#
# COMPACT_ATOMS: atom_id res chain seq x y z
N MET A 1 -59.35 46.12 -41.84
CA MET A 1 -58.00 46.43 -41.33
C MET A 1 -57.53 45.23 -40.54
N THR A 2 -56.79 44.34 -41.19
CA THR A 2 -56.30 43.07 -40.65
C THR A 2 -54.90 43.28 -40.09
N PHE A 3 -54.74 43.13 -38.77
CA PHE A 3 -53.43 43.03 -38.13
C PHE A 3 -53.12 41.55 -37.95
N SER A 4 -52.40 40.98 -38.91
CA SER A 4 -51.86 39.63 -38.83
C SER A 4 -50.63 39.67 -37.92
N VAL A 5 -50.73 39.02 -36.77
CA VAL A 5 -49.57 38.74 -35.91
C VAL A 5 -48.74 37.70 -36.63
N ASP A 6 -47.57 38.13 -37.11
CA ASP A 6 -46.56 37.30 -37.74
C ASP A 6 -45.96 36.35 -36.70
N SER A 7 -46.42 35.09 -36.70
CA SER A 7 -46.06 34.05 -35.75
C SER A 7 -45.15 32.98 -36.35
N ASP A 8 -44.26 33.34 -37.27
CA ASP A 8 -43.32 32.37 -37.84
C ASP A 8 -41.96 33.02 -38.15
N ASN A 9 -41.18 33.27 -37.09
CA ASN A 9 -39.77 33.62 -37.24
C ASN A 9 -38.87 32.40 -36.95
N PRO A 10 -38.45 31.62 -37.97
CA PRO A 10 -37.63 30.42 -37.80
C PRO A 10 -36.19 30.69 -37.36
N MET A 11 -35.77 31.95 -37.26
CA MET A 11 -34.37 32.36 -37.07
C MET A 11 -33.84 32.16 -35.63
N MET A 12 -34.72 32.03 -34.63
CA MET A 12 -34.34 31.91 -33.22
C MET A 12 -33.82 30.52 -32.81
N MET A 13 -34.07 29.48 -33.63
CA MET A 13 -33.84 28.09 -33.23
C MET A 13 -32.42 27.59 -33.53
N ASP A 14 -31.66 28.24 -34.41
CA ASP A 14 -30.34 27.76 -34.85
C ASP A 14 -29.20 28.26 -33.94
N GLU A 15 -29.29 29.51 -33.47
CA GLU A 15 -28.29 30.12 -32.60
C GLU A 15 -28.21 29.44 -31.21
N VAL A 16 -29.36 28.98 -30.70
CA VAL A 16 -29.47 28.28 -29.41
C VAL A 16 -28.92 26.85 -29.49
N ARG A 17 -29.07 26.18 -30.66
CA ARG A 17 -28.55 24.83 -30.87
C ARG A 17 -27.02 24.82 -30.84
N GLY A 18 -26.36 25.77 -31.50
CA GLY A 18 -24.90 25.90 -31.47
C GLY A 18 -24.34 26.15 -30.07
N LYS A 19 -24.96 27.04 -29.29
CA LYS A 19 -24.56 27.32 -27.90
C LYS A 19 -24.69 26.09 -26.98
N ARG A 20 -25.72 25.26 -27.17
CA ARG A 20 -25.92 24.02 -26.40
C ARG A 20 -24.86 22.97 -26.72
N PHE A 21 -24.51 22.80 -28.00
CA PHE A 21 -23.42 21.90 -28.39
C PHE A 21 -22.06 22.38 -27.85
N PHE A 22 -21.81 23.68 -27.86
CA PHE A 22 -20.58 24.25 -27.31
C PHE A 22 -20.46 24.04 -25.79
N LEU A 23 -21.55 24.25 -25.05
CA LEU A 23 -21.60 23.97 -23.60
C LEU A 23 -21.40 22.48 -23.29
N LEU A 24 -22.00 21.58 -24.09
CA LEU A 24 -21.79 20.15 -23.96
C LEU A 24 -20.33 19.76 -24.24
N ALA A 25 -19.72 20.32 -25.29
CA ALA A 25 -18.32 20.07 -25.60
C ALA A 25 -17.38 20.51 -24.46
N ILE A 26 -17.63 21.69 -23.87
CA ILE A 26 -16.88 22.17 -22.69
C ILE A 26 -17.05 21.23 -21.50
N GLY A 27 -18.28 20.76 -21.24
CA GLY A 27 -18.55 19.81 -20.17
C GLY A 27 -17.80 18.49 -20.36
N VAL A 28 -17.74 17.97 -21.58
CA VAL A 28 -16.99 16.75 -21.91
C VAL A 28 -15.50 16.96 -21.69
N VAL A 29 -14.93 18.07 -22.16
CA VAL A 29 -13.50 18.39 -21.97
C VAL A 29 -13.16 18.52 -20.48
N LEU A 30 -13.97 19.22 -19.69
CA LEU A 30 -13.78 19.32 -18.24
C LEU A 30 -13.84 17.95 -17.55
N THR A 31 -14.78 17.11 -17.95
CA THR A 31 -14.91 15.75 -17.40
C THR A 31 -13.66 14.92 -17.72
N ILE A 32 -13.15 15.00 -18.94
CA ILE A 32 -11.91 14.33 -19.35
C ILE A 32 -10.74 14.82 -18.49
N ILE A 33 -10.59 16.13 -18.29
CA ILE A 33 -9.52 16.71 -17.45
C ILE A 33 -9.61 16.20 -16.00
N ILE A 34 -10.81 16.14 -15.43
CA ILE A 34 -11.02 15.64 -14.06
C ILE A 34 -10.63 14.17 -13.97
N VAL A 35 -11.06 13.34 -14.92
CA VAL A 35 -10.71 11.91 -14.98
C VAL A 35 -9.21 11.74 -15.14
N PHE A 36 -8.56 12.46 -16.05
CA PHE A 36 -7.10 12.41 -16.22
C PHE A 36 -6.34 12.93 -15.00
N THR A 37 -6.89 13.86 -14.22
CA THR A 37 -6.25 14.34 -12.98
C THR A 37 -6.35 13.31 -11.86
N ILE A 38 -7.44 12.53 -11.83
CA ILE A 38 -7.64 11.46 -10.83
C ILE A 38 -6.83 10.21 -11.22
N VAL A 39 -6.73 9.90 -12.52
CA VAL A 39 -6.16 8.67 -13.05
C VAL A 39 -4.70 8.82 -13.52
N GLY A 40 -4.27 10.01 -13.92
CA GLY A 40 -2.96 10.25 -14.56
C GLY A 40 -1.82 10.35 -13.56
N ASP A 41 -0.92 9.36 -13.61
CA ASP A 41 0.46 9.21 -13.12
C ASP A 41 0.85 9.64 -11.69
N LYS A 42 0.06 10.48 -11.00
CA LYS A 42 0.27 10.96 -9.62
C LYS A 42 -1.06 11.34 -8.94
N GLY A 43 -2.15 10.67 -9.30
CA GLY A 43 -3.45 10.90 -8.68
C GLY A 43 -3.45 10.58 -7.18
N LEU A 44 -4.48 11.02 -6.44
CA LEU A 44 -4.60 10.77 -4.99
C LEU A 44 -4.43 9.28 -4.62
N VAL A 45 -4.83 8.37 -5.52
CA VAL A 45 -4.74 6.92 -5.32
C VAL A 45 -3.29 6.46 -5.17
N ASP A 46 -2.38 6.98 -5.98
CA ASP A 46 -0.96 6.60 -5.91
C ASP A 46 -0.30 7.15 -4.66
N VAL A 47 -0.65 8.37 -4.25
CA VAL A 47 -0.16 8.95 -2.98
C VAL A 47 -0.57 8.08 -1.79
N ILE A 48 -1.80 7.57 -1.79
CA ILE A 48 -2.29 6.67 -0.74
C ILE A 48 -1.58 5.31 -0.82
N ARG A 49 -1.41 4.74 -2.00
CA ARG A 49 -0.67 3.47 -2.19
C ARG A 49 0.78 3.57 -1.74
N LEU A 50 1.49 4.62 -2.17
CA LEU A 50 2.87 4.91 -1.78
C LEU A 50 3.00 5.11 -0.26
N LYS A 51 2.03 5.79 0.37
CA LYS A 51 2.00 5.94 1.83
C LYS A 51 1.84 4.58 2.53
N ASN A 52 0.89 3.76 2.09
CA ASN A 52 0.67 2.43 2.64
C ASN A 52 1.88 1.51 2.43
N GLU A 53 2.51 1.59 1.27
CA GLU A 53 3.71 0.81 0.97
C GLU A 53 4.90 1.22 1.82
N LYS A 54 5.13 2.53 1.98
CA LYS A 54 6.12 3.06 2.90
C LYS A 54 5.88 2.56 4.33
N GLU A 55 4.64 2.60 4.81
CA GLU A 55 4.28 2.13 6.14
C GLU A 55 4.56 0.63 6.33
N ARG A 56 4.19 -0.20 5.35
CA ARG A 56 4.53 -1.63 5.37
C ARG A 56 6.05 -1.87 5.41
N ILE A 57 6.82 -1.12 4.63
CA ILE A 57 8.29 -1.25 4.59
C ILE A 57 8.88 -0.86 5.94
N VAL A 58 8.40 0.23 6.56
CA VAL A 58 8.85 0.68 7.88
C VAL A 58 8.53 -0.36 8.95
N LEU A 59 7.32 -0.93 8.94
CA LEU A 59 6.95 -1.99 9.89
C LEU A 59 7.84 -3.22 9.74
N LYS A 60 8.09 -3.68 8.50
CA LYS A 60 9.00 -4.79 8.24
C LYS A 60 10.43 -4.49 8.68
N LYS A 61 10.91 -3.27 8.42
CA LYS A 61 12.24 -2.83 8.86
C LYS A 61 12.35 -2.90 10.37
N ASN A 62 11.38 -2.36 11.10
CA ASN A 62 11.41 -2.34 12.56
C ASN A 62 11.38 -3.76 13.14
N ALA A 63 10.57 -4.66 12.57
CA ALA A 63 10.52 -6.06 12.98
C ALA A 63 11.87 -6.77 12.77
N LEU A 64 12.51 -6.56 11.60
CA LEU A 64 13.84 -7.12 11.31
C LEU A 64 14.93 -6.53 12.20
N GLU A 65 14.85 -5.24 12.55
CA GLU A 65 15.79 -4.62 13.48
C GLU A 65 15.64 -5.18 14.91
N GLU A 66 14.43 -5.51 15.35
CA GLU A 66 14.19 -6.21 16.62
C GLU A 66 14.81 -7.61 16.60
N GLU A 67 14.48 -8.41 15.57
CA GLU A 67 14.99 -9.77 15.41
C GLU A 67 16.52 -9.79 15.35
N ASN A 68 17.12 -8.85 14.63
CA ASN A 68 18.57 -8.74 14.54
C ASN A 68 19.20 -8.39 15.89
N ARG A 69 18.58 -7.52 16.71
CA ARG A 69 19.07 -7.25 18.07
C ARG A 69 19.01 -8.49 18.97
N GLU A 70 17.92 -9.23 18.92
CA GLU A 70 17.78 -10.48 19.68
C GLU A 70 18.82 -11.51 19.26
N LEU A 71 19.01 -11.70 17.95
CA LEU A 71 20.02 -12.61 17.41
C LEU A 71 21.44 -12.21 17.81
N LEU A 72 21.78 -10.93 17.73
CA LEU A 72 23.09 -10.43 18.15
C LEU A 72 23.32 -10.65 19.65
N HIS A 73 22.31 -10.42 20.48
CA HIS A 73 22.39 -10.71 21.90
C HIS A 73 22.61 -12.20 22.16
N ARG A 74 21.89 -13.06 21.44
CA ARG A 74 22.05 -14.50 21.52
C ARG A 74 23.45 -14.97 21.11
N ILE A 75 24.01 -14.39 20.04
CA ILE A 75 25.39 -14.64 19.61
C ILE A 75 26.38 -14.20 20.69
N GLU A 76 26.15 -13.06 21.34
CA GLU A 76 27.02 -12.59 22.41
C GLU A 76 27.01 -13.55 23.61
N LEU A 77 25.82 -14.00 24.03
CA LEU A 77 25.67 -14.98 25.10
C LEU A 77 26.36 -16.31 24.75
N LEU A 78 26.16 -16.80 23.53
CA LEU A 78 26.82 -18.00 23.01
C LEU A 78 28.34 -17.87 22.89
N LYS A 79 28.89 -16.64 22.79
CA LYS A 79 30.34 -16.44 22.71
C LYS A 79 30.98 -16.24 24.08
N LYS A 80 30.25 -15.69 25.05
CA LYS A 80 30.80 -15.27 26.34
C LYS A 80 30.43 -16.18 27.51
N ASP A 81 29.34 -16.93 27.44
CA ASP A 81 28.87 -17.77 28.55
C ASP A 81 28.80 -19.25 28.16
N THR A 82 29.78 -20.02 28.62
CA THR A 82 29.86 -21.48 28.42
C THR A 82 28.62 -22.21 28.95
N ARG A 83 27.96 -21.72 30.00
CA ARG A 83 26.75 -22.35 30.54
C ARG A 83 25.55 -22.15 29.62
N TYR A 84 25.45 -20.98 28.97
CA TYR A 84 24.40 -20.73 27.97
C TYR A 84 24.59 -21.63 26.74
N ILE A 85 25.83 -21.85 26.31
CA ILE A 85 26.15 -22.80 25.22
C ILE A 85 25.72 -24.23 25.61
N GLU A 86 26.04 -24.70 26.82
CA GLU A 86 25.63 -26.03 27.28
C GLU A 86 24.11 -26.17 27.34
N GLU A 87 23.39 -25.15 27.79
CA GLU A 87 21.93 -25.18 27.86
C GLU A 87 21.32 -25.27 26.45
N VAL A 88 21.81 -24.47 25.49
CA VAL A 88 21.37 -24.51 24.08
C VAL A 88 21.72 -25.85 23.44
N ALA A 89 22.93 -26.38 23.68
CA ALA A 89 23.36 -27.67 23.15
C ALA A 89 22.49 -28.82 23.67
N ARG A 90 22.08 -28.80 24.94
CA ARG A 90 21.16 -29.79 25.52
C ARG A 90 19.74 -29.64 24.97
N ARG A 91 19.21 -28.41 24.92
CA ARG A 91 17.80 -28.14 24.57
C ARG A 91 17.50 -28.23 23.08
N GLU A 92 18.37 -27.68 22.24
CA GLU A 92 18.13 -27.59 20.80
C GLU A 92 18.81 -28.71 20.01
N LEU A 93 19.98 -29.18 20.47
CA LEU A 93 20.78 -30.17 19.76
C LEU A 93 20.76 -31.56 20.41
N GLY A 94 20.16 -31.70 21.60
CA GLY A 94 20.14 -32.96 22.35
C GLY A 94 21.53 -33.46 22.77
N MET A 95 22.53 -32.57 22.81
CA MET A 95 23.90 -32.91 23.16
C MET A 95 24.04 -33.14 24.68
N ILE A 96 24.81 -34.16 25.03
CA ILE A 96 25.15 -34.53 26.41
C ILE A 96 26.64 -34.25 26.67
N GLY A 97 26.97 -33.84 27.90
CA GLY A 97 28.35 -33.57 28.28
C GLY A 97 29.23 -34.82 28.20
N LYS A 98 30.54 -34.65 27.98
CA LYS A 98 31.50 -35.77 27.84
C LYS A 98 31.47 -36.77 29.01
N ASN A 99 31.02 -36.35 30.19
CA ASN A 99 30.97 -37.17 31.40
C ASN A 99 29.54 -37.48 31.87
N GLU A 100 28.56 -37.42 30.97
CA GLU A 100 27.15 -37.64 31.29
C GLU A 100 26.61 -38.91 30.62
N VAL A 101 25.66 -39.57 31.30
CA VAL A 101 25.04 -40.82 30.83
C VAL A 101 23.60 -40.54 30.45
N LEU A 102 23.23 -40.85 29.21
CA LEU A 102 21.86 -40.75 28.71
C LEU A 102 21.05 -41.96 29.19
N TYR A 103 19.98 -41.72 29.94
CA TYR A 103 18.97 -42.73 30.26
C TYR A 103 17.78 -42.57 29.31
N ILE A 104 17.57 -43.55 28.45
CA ILE A 104 16.36 -43.66 27.61
C ILE A 104 15.43 -44.64 28.35
N ILE A 105 14.25 -44.18 28.71
CA ILE A 105 13.20 -45.03 29.30
C ILE A 105 12.26 -45.40 28.16
N GLU A 106 12.24 -46.68 27.81
CA GLU A 106 11.23 -47.26 26.92
C GLU A 106 10.03 -47.69 27.79
N GLU A 107 8.82 -47.28 27.39
CA GLU A 107 7.55 -47.64 28.05
C GLU A 107 7.01 -48.98 27.51
#